data_AF-A0A2P7UWF8-F1
#
_entry.id   AF-A0A2P7UWF8-F1
#
_cell.length_a   1.000
_cell.length_b   1.000
_cell.length_c   1.000
_cell.angle_alpha   90.00
_cell.angle_beta   90.00
_cell.angle_gamma   90.00
#
_symmetry.space_group_name_H-M   'P 1'
#
loop_
_entity.id
_entity.type
_entity.pdbx_description
1 polymer ?
#
loop_
_entity_poly.entity_id
_entity_poly.type
_entity_poly.pdbx_seq_one_letter_code
_entity_poly.pdbx_strand_id
1 'polypeptide(L)'
;MFAQKMVEGTELTMDCFHSATNLFEALKHHVSIKGVLAGVIPGRVFLSNDARSALLTSPQGIFLGGSVDNPLFFEEVNTLLKEEILPQLAADEQLDYVLFYPTDEKWDDILDIVMKDVFPMRSGRMTFTHHLQNLSSYADDHIVPIDSDLLNRKQLVGLEDIIDEIAENWPSMAAYENKGFGCAAIQDTDEGTTIISWCMTDWVVEDECELGIETHEDYRGNGWARKTALGALSLAKQRGIKRVGWQCWSNNDGSQRTALSVGFELLAEFPVLFGWNLPLNNFLVNGNHYMRGDLKSGVEKDYARAAWSYAQALDKGWDWDGDAALYWNAACLFYLIGEEDRAKQYYKRAIEHGWVSIHHPHYHDYVYREPDSEQIARILAASLK
;
A
#
# COMPACT_ATOMS: atom_id res chain seq x y z
N MET A 1 1.95 26.38 -1.03
CA MET A 1 1.39 25.21 -1.73
C MET A 1 1.54 25.45 -3.21
N PHE A 2 2.21 24.54 -3.91
CA PHE A 2 2.35 24.54 -5.37
C PHE A 2 0.97 24.46 -6.04
N ALA A 3 0.00 23.77 -5.43
CA ALA A 3 -1.39 23.68 -5.89
C ALA A 3 -2.02 25.05 -6.24
N GLN A 4 -1.67 26.12 -5.51
CA GLN A 4 -2.20 27.47 -5.74
C GLN A 4 -1.53 28.22 -6.90
N LYS A 5 -0.46 27.65 -7.47
CA LYS A 5 0.37 28.24 -8.53
C LYS A 5 0.25 27.50 -9.86
N MET A 6 -0.56 26.43 -9.92
CA MET A 6 -0.82 25.71 -11.15
C MET A 6 -1.42 26.65 -12.20
N VAL A 7 -0.94 26.50 -13.44
CA VAL A 7 -1.29 27.30 -14.62
C VAL A 7 -2.15 26.48 -15.58
N GLU A 8 -1.93 25.17 -15.67
CA GLU A 8 -2.60 24.25 -16.62
C GLU A 8 -3.79 23.53 -16.00
N GLY A 9 -3.98 23.68 -14.69
CA GLY A 9 -5.14 23.19 -13.97
C GLY A 9 -5.36 23.91 -12.64
N THR A 10 -6.36 23.45 -11.90
CA THR A 10 -6.72 24.03 -10.61
C THR A 10 -7.16 22.96 -9.63
N GLU A 11 -6.89 23.20 -8.34
CA GLU A 11 -7.48 22.41 -7.26
C GLU A 11 -8.94 22.82 -7.08
N LEU A 12 -9.85 21.85 -7.15
CA LEU A 12 -11.27 22.06 -6.98
C LEU A 12 -11.62 22.23 -5.49
N THR A 13 -12.62 23.06 -5.23
CA THR A 13 -13.33 23.02 -3.95
C THR A 13 -14.31 21.84 -3.94
N MET A 14 -14.66 21.35 -2.74
CA MET A 14 -15.53 20.19 -2.55
C MET A 14 -16.88 20.31 -3.31
N ASP A 15 -17.48 21.50 -3.34
CA ASP A 15 -18.73 21.76 -4.08
C ASP A 15 -18.61 21.53 -5.60
N CYS A 16 -17.38 21.55 -6.13
CA CYS A 16 -17.06 21.40 -7.54
C CYS A 16 -16.56 20.00 -7.92
N PHE A 17 -16.35 19.09 -6.96
CA PHE A 17 -15.80 17.76 -7.24
C PHE A 17 -16.59 16.97 -8.29
N HIS A 18 -17.91 17.13 -8.32
CA HIS A 18 -18.79 16.50 -9.31
C HIS A 18 -18.37 16.73 -10.77
N SER A 19 -17.66 17.83 -11.08
CA SER A 19 -17.14 18.11 -12.42
C SER A 19 -16.11 17.09 -12.93
N ALA A 20 -15.42 16.38 -12.03
CA ALA A 20 -14.41 15.39 -12.39
C ALA A 20 -14.98 13.95 -12.53
N THR A 21 -16.25 13.71 -12.22
CA THR A 21 -16.85 12.36 -12.10
C THR A 21 -16.59 11.47 -13.30
N ASN A 22 -16.86 11.98 -14.51
CA ASN A 22 -16.73 11.19 -15.74
C ASN A 22 -15.28 10.88 -16.12
N LEU A 23 -14.30 11.59 -15.54
CA LEU A 23 -12.88 11.39 -15.83
C LEU A 23 -12.33 10.12 -15.19
N PHE A 24 -12.98 9.62 -14.14
CA PHE A 24 -12.56 8.42 -13.42
C PHE A 24 -13.39 7.17 -13.77
N GLU A 25 -14.16 7.18 -14.86
CA GLU A 25 -15.02 6.05 -15.28
C GLU A 25 -14.24 4.73 -15.43
N ALA A 26 -13.00 4.80 -15.92
CA ALA A 26 -12.12 3.63 -16.05
C ALA A 26 -11.72 3.01 -14.69
N LEU A 27 -11.79 3.81 -13.62
CA LEU A 27 -11.42 3.45 -12.25
C LEU A 27 -12.62 3.37 -11.31
N LYS A 28 -13.86 3.34 -11.83
CA LYS A 28 -15.11 3.35 -11.05
C LYS A 28 -15.29 2.21 -10.05
N HIS A 29 -14.46 1.17 -10.15
CA HIS A 29 -14.47 0.04 -9.21
C HIS A 29 -13.92 0.43 -7.83
N HIS A 30 -13.15 1.52 -7.73
CA HIS A 30 -12.66 2.10 -6.49
C HIS A 30 -13.76 2.91 -5.79
N VAL A 31 -14.23 2.41 -4.64
CA VAL A 31 -15.25 3.13 -3.83
C VAL A 31 -14.67 4.43 -3.26
N SER A 32 -13.35 4.48 -3.04
CA SER A 32 -12.61 5.66 -2.58
C SER A 32 -12.84 6.87 -3.48
N ILE A 33 -12.77 6.71 -4.81
CA ILE A 33 -13.02 7.77 -5.79
C ILE A 33 -14.45 8.31 -5.63
N LYS A 34 -15.44 7.41 -5.58
CA LYS A 34 -16.85 7.78 -5.36
C LYS A 34 -17.01 8.56 -4.05
N GLY A 35 -16.38 8.10 -2.98
CA GLY A 35 -16.45 8.72 -1.66
C GLY A 35 -15.81 10.12 -1.61
N VAL A 36 -14.67 10.32 -2.28
CA VAL A 36 -14.05 11.66 -2.39
C VAL A 36 -14.97 12.59 -3.18
N LEU A 37 -15.44 12.16 -4.36
CA LEU A 37 -16.31 12.99 -5.20
C LEU A 37 -17.65 13.35 -4.53
N ALA A 38 -18.14 12.50 -3.62
CA ALA A 38 -19.32 12.74 -2.81
C ALA A 38 -19.05 13.55 -1.52
N GLY A 39 -17.79 13.90 -1.22
CA GLY A 39 -17.39 14.61 0.00
C GLY A 39 -17.52 13.78 1.29
N VAL A 40 -17.55 12.45 1.17
CA VAL A 40 -17.66 11.51 2.30
C VAL A 40 -16.28 11.07 2.79
N ILE A 41 -15.34 10.91 1.86
CA ILE A 41 -13.94 10.51 2.14
C ILE A 41 -13.06 11.74 1.92
N PRO A 42 -12.06 12.00 2.79
CA PRO A 42 -11.12 13.08 2.58
C PRO A 42 -10.36 12.88 1.26
N GLY A 43 -10.17 13.95 0.52
CA GLY A 43 -9.45 13.88 -0.74
C GLY A 43 -9.31 15.25 -1.40
N ARG A 44 -8.41 15.31 -2.38
CA ARG A 44 -8.15 16.50 -3.18
C ARG A 44 -8.39 16.16 -4.64
N VAL A 45 -8.93 17.10 -5.42
CA VAL A 45 -9.20 16.90 -6.84
C VAL A 45 -8.60 18.06 -7.61
N PHE A 46 -7.75 17.74 -8.59
CA PHE A 46 -7.10 18.69 -9.48
C PHE A 46 -7.62 18.44 -10.89
N LEU A 47 -8.13 19.49 -11.54
CA LEU A 47 -8.74 19.42 -12.85
C LEU A 47 -7.95 20.30 -13.83
N SER A 48 -7.64 19.76 -15.00
CA SER A 48 -7.04 20.55 -16.08
C SER A 48 -7.97 21.67 -16.55
N ASN A 49 -7.42 22.76 -17.09
CA ASN A 49 -8.21 23.91 -17.55
C ASN A 49 -9.20 23.57 -18.69
N ASP A 50 -8.88 22.56 -19.50
CA ASP A 50 -9.76 22.04 -20.54
C ASP A 50 -10.80 21.03 -20.01
N ALA A 51 -10.76 20.72 -18.72
CA ALA A 51 -11.63 19.77 -18.01
C ALA A 51 -11.62 18.35 -18.59
N ARG A 52 -10.51 17.95 -19.23
CA ARG A 52 -10.37 16.61 -19.82
C ARG A 52 -9.48 15.68 -19.02
N SER A 53 -8.68 16.16 -18.09
CA SER A 53 -7.71 15.38 -17.32
C SER A 53 -7.79 15.75 -15.84
N ALA A 54 -7.58 14.77 -14.95
CA ALA A 54 -7.62 15.02 -13.53
C ALA A 54 -6.63 14.15 -12.74
N LEU A 55 -6.24 14.68 -11.57
CA LEU A 55 -5.63 13.93 -10.48
C LEU A 55 -6.56 13.98 -9.27
N LEU A 56 -6.74 12.85 -8.59
CA LEU A 56 -7.47 12.76 -7.33
C LEU A 56 -6.59 12.09 -6.27
N THR A 57 -6.60 12.59 -5.05
CA THR A 57 -5.98 11.93 -3.89
C THR A 57 -7.05 11.47 -2.92
N SER A 58 -6.80 10.33 -2.26
CA SER A 58 -7.59 9.78 -1.17
C SER A 58 -6.68 8.98 -0.23
N PRO A 59 -7.14 8.52 0.95
CA PRO A 59 -6.39 7.59 1.79
C PRO A 59 -5.94 6.32 1.05
N GLN A 60 -6.70 5.86 0.06
CA GLN A 60 -6.32 4.68 -0.74
C GLN A 60 -5.11 4.93 -1.67
N GLY A 61 -4.85 6.20 -2.04
CA GLY A 61 -3.77 6.57 -2.94
C GLY A 61 -4.12 7.70 -3.90
N ILE A 62 -3.35 7.78 -4.98
CA ILE A 62 -3.40 8.83 -6.01
C ILE A 62 -3.98 8.24 -7.28
N PHE A 63 -4.90 8.95 -7.94
CA PHE A 63 -5.62 8.48 -9.11
C PHE A 63 -5.45 9.45 -10.26
N LEU A 64 -5.09 8.95 -11.43
CA LEU A 64 -5.14 9.71 -12.69
C LEU A 64 -6.41 9.34 -13.46
N GLY A 65 -7.00 10.32 -14.13
CA GLY A 65 -8.22 10.13 -14.90
C GLY A 65 -8.31 11.05 -16.11
N GLY A 66 -9.19 10.68 -17.04
CA GLY A 66 -9.49 11.46 -18.23
C GLY A 66 -8.58 11.19 -19.42
N SER A 67 -8.33 12.23 -20.21
CA SER A 67 -7.53 12.22 -21.42
C SER A 67 -6.03 12.35 -21.11
N VAL A 68 -5.21 11.69 -21.91
CA VAL A 68 -3.75 11.83 -21.90
C VAL A 68 -3.26 13.04 -22.70
N ASP A 69 -4.14 13.69 -23.49
CA ASP A 69 -3.79 14.75 -24.45
C ASP A 69 -3.57 16.11 -23.76
N ASN A 70 -2.86 16.15 -22.64
CA ASN A 70 -2.50 17.35 -21.91
C ASN A 70 -1.17 17.18 -21.13
N PRO A 71 -0.03 17.04 -21.83
CA PRO A 71 1.26 16.80 -21.18
C PRO A 71 1.69 17.93 -20.24
N LEU A 72 1.33 19.19 -20.52
CA LEU A 72 1.68 20.32 -19.67
C LEU A 72 1.00 20.25 -18.30
N PHE A 73 -0.28 19.87 -18.24
CA PHE A 73 -0.95 19.58 -16.96
C PHE A 73 -0.23 18.46 -16.19
N PHE A 74 0.21 17.41 -16.87
CA PHE A 74 0.92 16.31 -16.22
C PHE A 74 2.34 16.67 -15.76
N GLU A 75 3.01 17.63 -16.40
CA GLU A 75 4.26 18.23 -15.89
C GLU A 75 4.01 19.03 -14.59
N GLU A 76 2.89 19.74 -14.49
CA GLU A 76 2.48 20.39 -13.24
C GLU A 76 2.12 19.37 -12.17
N VAL A 77 1.43 18.29 -12.54
CA VAL A 77 1.17 17.17 -11.62
C VAL A 77 2.47 16.57 -11.09
N ASN A 78 3.49 16.35 -11.93
CA ASN A 78 4.81 15.89 -11.46
C ASN A 78 5.41 16.85 -10.41
N THR A 79 5.30 18.16 -10.65
CA THR A 79 5.80 19.17 -9.71
C THR A 79 4.98 19.17 -8.41
N LEU A 80 3.66 19.07 -8.51
CA LEU A 80 2.75 18.93 -7.38
C LEU A 80 3.07 17.70 -6.52
N LEU A 81 3.37 16.55 -7.15
CA LEU A 81 3.78 15.34 -6.44
C LEU A 81 5.07 15.57 -5.64
N LYS A 82 6.10 16.11 -6.28
CA LYS A 82 7.43 16.28 -5.66
C LYS A 82 7.51 17.39 -4.62
N GLU A 83 6.78 18.48 -4.82
CA GLU A 83 6.87 19.66 -3.96
C GLU A 83 5.79 19.72 -2.87
N GLU A 84 4.72 18.94 -3.00
CA GLU A 84 3.57 19.05 -2.09
C GLU A 84 3.00 17.71 -1.64
N ILE A 85 2.49 16.87 -2.56
CA ILE A 85 1.72 15.67 -2.16
C ILE A 85 2.62 14.67 -1.42
N LEU A 86 3.74 14.23 -2.01
CA LEU A 86 4.60 13.22 -1.39
C LEU A 86 5.30 13.74 -0.12
N PRO A 87 5.83 15.00 -0.08
CA PRO A 87 6.35 15.56 1.17
C PRO A 87 5.31 15.66 2.29
N GLN A 88 4.05 15.99 1.95
CA GLN A 88 2.97 16.04 2.95
C GLN A 88 2.65 14.63 3.48
N LEU A 89 2.53 13.64 2.60
CA LEU A 89 2.34 12.24 3.02
C LEU A 89 3.46 11.78 3.96
N ALA A 90 4.72 12.08 3.63
CA ALA A 90 5.86 11.77 4.52
C ALA A 90 5.79 12.49 5.87
N ALA A 91 5.31 13.74 5.90
CA ALA A 91 5.13 14.50 7.14
C ALA A 91 3.99 13.96 8.00
N ASP A 92 2.99 13.34 7.38
CA ASP A 92 1.88 12.63 8.03
C ASP A 92 2.22 11.15 8.34
N GLU A 93 3.52 10.83 8.38
CA GLU A 93 4.08 9.50 8.70
C GLU A 93 3.63 8.36 7.76
N GLN A 94 3.08 8.70 6.59
CA GLN A 94 2.76 7.72 5.55
C GLN A 94 4.05 7.30 4.85
N LEU A 95 4.37 6.00 4.90
CA LEU A 95 5.60 5.46 4.34
C LEU A 95 5.61 5.51 2.81
N ASP A 96 4.50 5.13 2.19
CA ASP A 96 4.39 4.90 0.75
C ASP A 96 3.19 5.60 0.10
N TYR A 97 3.19 5.52 -1.22
CA TYR A 97 2.08 5.94 -2.07
C TYR A 97 1.81 4.85 -3.11
N VAL A 98 0.56 4.80 -3.56
CA VAL A 98 0.14 4.01 -4.72
C VAL A 98 -0.54 4.95 -5.72
N LEU A 99 -0.12 4.87 -6.97
CA LEU A 99 -0.68 5.60 -8.10
C LEU A 99 -1.48 4.63 -8.99
N PHE A 100 -2.76 4.91 -9.11
CA PHE A 100 -3.72 4.23 -9.95
C PHE A 100 -3.95 5.03 -11.23
N TYR A 101 -4.03 4.33 -12.36
CA TYR A 101 -4.22 4.92 -13.67
C TYR A 101 -5.00 3.96 -14.58
N PRO A 102 -5.72 4.45 -15.60
CA PRO A 102 -6.39 3.59 -16.58
C PRO A 102 -5.38 2.74 -17.35
N THR A 103 -5.76 1.51 -17.69
CA THR A 103 -4.87 0.53 -18.33
C THR A 103 -4.72 0.67 -19.85
N ASP A 104 -5.22 1.78 -20.44
CA ASP A 104 -4.99 2.08 -21.85
C ASP A 104 -3.49 2.39 -22.05
N GLU A 105 -2.84 1.74 -23.02
CA GLU A 105 -1.41 1.89 -23.33
C GLU A 105 -0.98 3.34 -23.53
N LYS A 106 -1.92 4.22 -23.91
CA LYS A 106 -1.70 5.67 -23.99
C LYS A 106 -1.19 6.31 -22.70
N TRP A 107 -1.40 5.68 -21.55
CA TRP A 107 -0.93 6.21 -20.27
C TRP A 107 0.56 6.00 -20.04
N ASP A 108 1.22 5.05 -20.70
CA ASP A 108 2.64 4.74 -20.41
C ASP A 108 3.54 5.99 -20.63
N ASP A 109 3.37 6.72 -21.74
CA ASP A 109 4.12 7.95 -22.00
C ASP A 109 3.83 9.06 -20.98
N ILE A 110 2.58 9.14 -20.49
CA ILE A 110 2.18 10.12 -19.48
C ILE A 110 2.74 9.77 -18.11
N LEU A 111 2.85 8.49 -17.77
CA LEU A 111 3.42 8.05 -16.50
C LEU A 111 4.90 8.43 -16.40
N ASP A 112 5.64 8.39 -17.50
CA ASP A 112 7.03 8.86 -17.54
C ASP A 112 7.15 10.36 -17.25
N ILE A 113 6.16 11.17 -17.67
CA ILE A 113 6.08 12.60 -17.33
C ILE A 113 5.72 12.78 -15.85
N VAL A 114 4.60 12.17 -15.42
CA VAL A 114 4.04 12.32 -14.08
C VAL A 114 5.02 11.85 -13.01
N MET A 115 5.78 10.78 -13.27
CA MET A 115 6.66 10.14 -12.30
C MET A 115 8.14 10.42 -12.51
N LYS A 116 8.47 11.37 -13.40
CA LYS A 116 9.83 11.81 -13.64
C LYS A 116 10.53 12.22 -12.33
N ASP A 117 11.70 11.63 -12.10
CA ASP A 117 12.53 11.82 -10.90
C ASP A 117 11.88 11.42 -9.56
N VAL A 118 10.73 10.73 -9.60
CA VAL A 118 10.06 10.17 -8.40
C VAL A 118 10.52 8.72 -8.16
N PHE A 119 11.00 8.04 -9.21
CA PHE A 119 11.49 6.65 -9.18
C PHE A 119 10.46 5.64 -8.65
N PRO A 120 9.28 5.54 -9.28
CA PRO A 120 8.30 4.53 -8.90
C PRO A 120 8.77 3.13 -9.28
N MET A 121 8.17 2.16 -8.60
CA MET A 121 8.20 0.74 -8.92
C MET A 121 6.84 0.33 -9.50
N ARG A 122 6.81 -0.75 -10.27
CA ARG A 122 5.57 -1.30 -10.85
C ARG A 122 5.15 -2.52 -10.06
N SER A 123 3.86 -2.61 -9.74
CA SER A 123 3.27 -3.84 -9.20
C SER A 123 1.80 -3.96 -9.64
N GLY A 124 1.07 -4.94 -9.12
CA GLY A 124 -0.33 -5.18 -9.43
C GLY A 124 -1.22 -5.09 -8.18
N ARG A 125 -2.42 -4.55 -8.35
CA ARG A 125 -3.49 -4.56 -7.35
C ARG A 125 -4.68 -5.35 -7.89
N MET A 126 -5.45 -5.93 -6.97
CA MET A 126 -6.64 -6.70 -7.26
C MET A 126 -7.81 -6.17 -6.44
N THR A 127 -8.94 -5.99 -7.11
CA THR A 127 -10.23 -5.64 -6.51
C THR A 127 -11.16 -6.84 -6.58
N PHE A 128 -11.75 -7.19 -5.46
CA PHE A 128 -12.82 -8.17 -5.37
C PHE A 128 -14.13 -7.50 -4.96
N THR A 129 -15.25 -8.12 -5.30
CA THR A 129 -16.57 -7.64 -4.91
C THR A 129 -17.48 -8.75 -4.42
N HIS A 130 -18.36 -8.43 -3.48
CA HIS A 130 -19.39 -9.32 -2.98
C HIS A 130 -20.76 -8.64 -3.04
N HIS A 131 -21.75 -9.33 -3.61
CA HIS A 131 -23.15 -8.92 -3.62
C HIS A 131 -23.93 -9.66 -2.53
N LEU A 132 -24.57 -8.92 -1.61
CA LEU A 132 -25.09 -9.50 -0.36
C LEU A 132 -26.44 -10.24 -0.47
N GLN A 133 -27.06 -10.25 -1.67
CA GLN A 133 -28.43 -10.74 -1.87
C GLN A 133 -28.65 -12.16 -1.33
N ASN A 134 -27.71 -13.06 -1.58
CA ASN A 134 -27.79 -14.48 -1.22
C ASN A 134 -26.97 -14.88 0.01
N LEU A 135 -26.40 -13.91 0.74
CA LEU A 135 -25.58 -14.22 1.91
C LEU A 135 -26.44 -14.76 3.07
N SER A 136 -26.10 -15.93 3.59
CA SER A 136 -26.67 -16.47 4.83
C SER A 136 -26.13 -15.71 6.04
N SER A 137 -26.96 -15.47 7.05
CA SER A 137 -26.49 -14.90 8.31
C SER A 137 -25.44 -15.81 8.95
N TYR A 138 -24.34 -15.20 9.40
CA TYR A 138 -23.28 -15.88 10.14
C TYR A 138 -23.31 -15.46 11.60
N ALA A 139 -23.08 -16.42 12.50
CA ALA A 139 -22.90 -16.20 13.94
C ALA A 139 -21.86 -17.20 14.49
N ASP A 140 -20.96 -16.70 15.33
CA ASP A 140 -19.94 -17.47 16.06
C ASP A 140 -19.70 -16.73 17.37
N ASP A 141 -19.72 -17.43 18.50
CA ASP A 141 -19.66 -16.83 19.84
C ASP A 141 -18.34 -16.09 20.11
N HIS A 142 -17.28 -16.38 19.34
CA HIS A 142 -16.00 -15.69 19.44
C HIS A 142 -15.93 -14.41 18.59
N ILE A 143 -16.94 -14.17 17.74
CA ILE A 143 -16.97 -13.05 16.81
C ILE A 143 -17.97 -12.03 17.32
N VAL A 144 -17.45 -10.87 17.73
CA VAL A 144 -18.24 -9.79 18.32
C VAL A 144 -18.25 -8.57 17.40
N PRO A 145 -19.34 -7.77 17.38
CA PRO A 145 -19.35 -6.50 16.66
C PRO A 145 -18.35 -5.51 17.26
N ILE A 146 -17.76 -4.68 16.40
CA ILE A 146 -16.96 -3.52 16.80
C ILE A 146 -17.90 -2.32 16.93
N ASP A 147 -18.59 -2.25 18.07
CA ASP A 147 -19.51 -1.20 18.45
C ASP A 147 -19.00 -0.41 19.66
N SER A 148 -19.75 0.59 20.12
CA SER A 148 -19.40 1.39 21.29
C SER A 148 -19.18 0.53 22.55
N ASP A 149 -19.86 -0.61 22.69
CA ASP A 149 -19.68 -1.48 23.85
C ASP A 149 -18.32 -2.18 23.82
N LEU A 150 -17.84 -2.61 22.65
CA LEU A 150 -16.48 -3.12 22.48
C LEU A 150 -15.43 -2.01 22.70
N LEU A 151 -15.62 -0.86 22.05
CA LEU A 151 -14.67 0.26 22.05
C LEU A 151 -14.46 0.88 23.45
N ASN A 152 -15.38 0.67 24.38
CA ASN A 152 -15.26 1.14 25.76
C ASN A 152 -14.60 0.11 26.73
N ARG A 153 -14.16 -1.06 26.26
CA ARG A 153 -13.56 -2.12 27.09
C ARG A 153 -12.07 -1.89 27.36
N LYS A 154 -11.75 -1.08 28.37
CA LYS A 154 -10.37 -0.70 28.75
C LYS A 154 -9.39 -1.83 29.15
N GLN A 155 -9.85 -3.08 29.27
CA GLN A 155 -9.00 -4.21 29.68
C GLN A 155 -8.80 -5.24 28.55
N LEU A 156 -9.27 -4.91 27.34
CA LEU A 156 -9.20 -5.79 26.19
C LEU A 156 -7.86 -5.58 25.47
N VAL A 157 -7.01 -6.61 25.46
CA VAL A 157 -5.70 -6.54 24.78
C VAL A 157 -5.91 -6.45 23.27
N GLY A 158 -5.15 -5.58 22.59
CA GLY A 158 -5.27 -5.33 21.14
C GLY A 158 -6.41 -4.38 20.74
N LEU A 159 -7.12 -3.77 21.70
CA LEU A 159 -8.13 -2.76 21.39
C LEU A 159 -7.51 -1.49 20.78
N GLU A 160 -6.30 -1.14 21.20
CA GLU A 160 -5.59 0.05 20.74
C GLU A 160 -5.36 0.00 19.23
N ASP A 161 -4.98 -1.16 18.69
CA ASP A 161 -4.77 -1.38 17.24
C ASP A 161 -6.05 -1.13 16.43
N ILE A 162 -7.22 -1.53 16.97
CA ILE A 162 -8.52 -1.22 16.34
C ILE A 162 -8.81 0.28 16.38
N ILE A 163 -8.50 0.95 17.50
CA ILE A 163 -8.74 2.39 17.65
C ILE A 163 -7.85 3.17 16.67
N ASP A 164 -6.59 2.75 16.51
CA ASP A 164 -5.63 3.35 15.58
C ASP A 164 -6.07 3.10 14.13
N GLU A 165 -6.47 1.89 13.76
CA GLU A 165 -7.04 1.57 12.44
C GLU A 165 -8.26 2.44 12.11
N ILE A 166 -9.15 2.67 13.09
CA ILE A 166 -10.29 3.58 12.91
C ILE A 166 -9.82 5.02 12.73
N ALA A 167 -8.86 5.48 13.53
CA ALA A 167 -8.35 6.86 13.48
C ALA A 167 -7.63 7.17 12.16
N GLU A 168 -6.97 6.19 11.55
CA GLU A 168 -6.28 6.32 10.27
C GLU A 168 -7.25 6.41 9.08
N ASN A 169 -8.35 5.65 9.11
CA ASN A 169 -9.27 5.54 7.97
C ASN A 169 -10.52 6.43 8.09
N TRP A 170 -10.93 6.80 9.31
CA TRP A 170 -12.16 7.56 9.56
C TRP A 170 -11.87 8.96 10.08
N PRO A 171 -12.65 9.99 9.67
CA PRO A 171 -12.45 11.36 10.15
C PRO A 171 -12.59 11.54 11.67
N SER A 172 -13.27 10.61 12.34
CA SER A 172 -13.38 10.54 13.80
C SER A 172 -14.01 9.22 14.23
N MET A 173 -13.81 8.85 15.49
CA MET A 173 -14.50 7.71 16.11
C MET A 173 -16.04 7.83 15.99
N ALA A 174 -16.59 9.03 16.18
CA ALA A 174 -18.04 9.26 16.03
C ALA A 174 -18.55 9.03 14.59
N ALA A 175 -17.71 9.31 13.58
CA ALA A 175 -18.06 9.01 12.19
C ALA A 175 -18.10 7.49 11.94
N TYR A 176 -17.15 6.75 12.51
CA TYR A 176 -17.15 5.29 12.47
C TYR A 176 -18.38 4.72 13.20
N GLU A 177 -18.65 5.11 14.44
CA GLU A 177 -19.80 4.61 15.20
C GLU A 177 -21.15 4.86 14.48
N ASN A 178 -21.25 5.98 13.76
CA ASN A 178 -22.45 6.34 13.01
C ASN A 178 -22.64 5.51 11.72
N LYS A 179 -21.57 5.25 10.96
CA LYS A 179 -21.66 4.63 9.62
C LYS A 179 -20.87 3.34 9.49
N GLY A 180 -19.66 3.32 10.01
CA GLY A 180 -18.77 2.18 10.03
C GLY A 180 -19.32 1.01 10.84
N PHE A 181 -18.76 -0.16 10.56
CA PHE A 181 -19.07 -1.40 11.26
C PHE A 181 -17.98 -2.44 10.99
N GLY A 182 -17.92 -3.45 11.84
CA GLY A 182 -17.01 -4.56 11.68
C GLY A 182 -17.21 -5.62 12.76
N CYS A 183 -16.39 -6.66 12.70
CA CYS A 183 -16.35 -7.70 13.71
C CYS A 183 -14.90 -7.97 14.14
N ALA A 184 -14.72 -8.24 15.43
CA ALA A 184 -13.48 -8.69 16.03
C ALA A 184 -13.63 -10.13 16.52
N ALA A 185 -12.55 -10.90 16.46
CA ALA A 185 -12.41 -12.20 17.11
C ALA A 185 -11.71 -12.02 18.45
N ILE A 186 -12.32 -12.53 19.52
CA ILE A 186 -11.77 -12.44 20.88
C ILE A 186 -11.47 -13.84 21.42
N GLN A 187 -10.30 -13.99 22.05
CA GLN A 187 -9.91 -15.20 22.78
C GLN A 187 -9.29 -14.87 24.14
N ASP A 188 -9.37 -15.82 25.07
CA ASP A 188 -8.57 -15.76 26.29
C ASP A 188 -7.18 -16.31 26.01
N THR A 189 -6.17 -15.51 26.33
CA THR A 189 -4.74 -15.77 26.12
C THR A 189 -4.00 -15.64 27.46
N ASP A 190 -2.70 -15.93 27.45
CA ASP A 190 -1.85 -15.73 28.65
C ASP A 190 -1.74 -14.25 29.06
N GLU A 191 -2.06 -13.32 28.16
CA GLU A 191 -2.06 -11.87 28.40
C GLU A 191 -3.44 -11.36 28.88
N GLY A 192 -4.46 -12.23 28.87
CA GLY A 192 -5.85 -11.90 29.19
C GLY A 192 -6.77 -12.10 27.99
N THR A 193 -7.96 -11.50 28.06
CA THR A 193 -8.90 -11.49 26.94
C THR A 193 -8.37 -10.55 25.86
N THR A 194 -8.19 -11.06 24.65
CA THR A 194 -7.40 -10.44 23.57
C THR A 194 -8.13 -10.47 22.24
N ILE A 195 -8.04 -9.37 21.48
CA ILE A 195 -8.44 -9.31 20.08
C ILE A 195 -7.35 -9.94 19.23
N ILE A 196 -7.70 -10.99 18.47
CA ILE A 196 -6.72 -11.74 17.66
C ILE A 196 -6.91 -11.55 16.15
N SER A 197 -8.04 -10.97 15.74
CA SER A 197 -8.35 -10.62 14.35
C SER A 197 -9.52 -9.65 14.33
N TRP A 198 -9.57 -8.81 13.30
CA TRP A 198 -10.74 -7.98 13.01
C TRP A 198 -10.94 -7.86 11.50
N CYS A 199 -12.19 -7.63 11.10
CA CYS A 199 -12.54 -7.18 9.76
C CYS A 199 -13.58 -6.07 9.89
N MET A 200 -13.28 -4.89 9.36
CA MET A 200 -14.13 -3.72 9.51
C MET A 200 -14.13 -2.87 8.23
N THR A 201 -15.06 -1.92 8.17
CA THR A 201 -15.16 -1.02 7.02
C THR A 201 -14.05 0.01 7.02
N ASP A 202 -13.29 0.08 5.92
CA ASP A 202 -12.38 1.20 5.65
C ASP A 202 -13.22 2.44 5.33
N TRP A 203 -14.28 2.26 4.52
CA TRP A 203 -15.21 3.32 4.16
C TRP A 203 -16.61 2.79 3.82
N VAL A 204 -17.62 3.64 4.01
CA VAL A 204 -19.02 3.40 3.63
C VAL A 204 -19.52 4.58 2.81
N VAL A 205 -19.89 4.32 1.55
CA VAL A 205 -20.37 5.33 0.60
C VAL A 205 -21.72 4.87 0.03
N GLU A 206 -22.79 5.54 0.48
CA GLU A 206 -24.17 5.17 0.17
C GLU A 206 -24.50 3.72 0.57
N ASP A 207 -24.82 2.86 -0.39
CA ASP A 207 -25.13 1.43 -0.20
C ASP A 207 -23.94 0.52 -0.55
N GLU A 208 -22.73 1.07 -0.52
CA GLU A 208 -21.48 0.36 -0.82
C GLU A 208 -20.45 0.57 0.31
N CYS A 209 -19.58 -0.42 0.54
CA CYS A 209 -18.45 -0.27 1.45
C CYS A 209 -17.21 -1.04 0.95
N GLU A 210 -16.04 -0.72 1.49
CA GLU A 210 -14.84 -1.58 1.38
C GLU A 210 -14.46 -2.09 2.77
N LEU A 211 -13.91 -3.31 2.83
CA LEU A 211 -13.47 -3.93 4.08
C LEU A 211 -11.94 -4.05 4.15
N GLY A 212 -11.40 -3.65 5.28
CA GLY A 212 -10.06 -3.96 5.76
C GLY A 212 -10.09 -5.16 6.72
N ILE A 213 -8.96 -5.85 6.81
CA ILE A 213 -8.83 -7.04 7.65
C ILE A 213 -7.40 -7.20 8.17
N GLU A 214 -7.29 -7.62 9.43
CA GLU A 214 -6.02 -7.99 10.02
C GLU A 214 -6.19 -9.22 10.91
N THR A 215 -5.11 -9.97 11.09
CA THR A 215 -5.03 -11.08 12.04
C THR A 215 -3.64 -11.08 12.63
N HIS A 216 -3.57 -11.04 13.95
CA HIS A 216 -2.31 -11.10 14.68
C HIS A 216 -1.49 -12.30 14.23
N GLU A 217 -0.18 -12.12 14.07
CA GLU A 217 0.70 -13.06 13.37
C GLU A 217 0.64 -14.49 13.93
N ASP A 218 0.66 -14.63 15.25
CA ASP A 218 0.55 -15.91 15.96
C ASP A 218 -0.76 -16.67 15.73
N TYR A 219 -1.80 -15.98 15.27
CA TYR A 219 -3.13 -16.54 15.04
C TYR A 219 -3.45 -16.73 13.55
N ARG A 220 -2.54 -16.33 12.64
CA ARG A 220 -2.71 -16.52 11.19
C ARG A 220 -2.78 -18.01 10.83
N GLY A 221 -3.47 -18.32 9.72
CA GLY A 221 -3.64 -19.70 9.25
C GLY A 221 -4.71 -20.53 9.97
N ASN A 222 -5.32 -20.01 11.04
CA ASN A 222 -6.36 -20.70 11.82
C ASN A 222 -7.81 -20.36 11.41
N GLY A 223 -7.98 -19.58 10.34
CA GLY A 223 -9.29 -19.23 9.78
C GLY A 223 -10.00 -18.03 10.43
N TRP A 224 -9.35 -17.31 11.37
CA TRP A 224 -9.94 -16.15 12.05
C TRP A 224 -10.36 -15.03 11.10
N ALA A 225 -9.48 -14.66 10.16
CA ALA A 225 -9.80 -13.69 9.11
C ALA A 225 -11.10 -14.04 8.35
N ARG A 226 -11.28 -15.31 8.01
CA ARG A 226 -12.50 -15.78 7.33
C ARG A 226 -13.74 -15.57 8.21
N LYS A 227 -13.64 -15.87 9.51
CA LYS A 227 -14.76 -15.76 10.45
C LYS A 227 -15.16 -14.30 10.70
N THR A 228 -14.19 -13.42 10.92
CA THR A 228 -14.45 -11.97 11.11
C THR A 228 -15.03 -11.36 9.84
N ALA A 229 -14.52 -11.72 8.66
CA ALA A 229 -15.08 -11.28 7.38
C ALA A 229 -16.55 -11.72 7.17
N LEU A 230 -16.90 -12.97 7.50
CA LEU A 230 -18.30 -13.44 7.43
C LEU A 230 -19.23 -12.70 8.41
N GLY A 231 -18.72 -12.36 9.59
CA GLY A 231 -19.42 -11.50 10.55
C GLY A 231 -19.67 -10.10 9.98
N ALA A 232 -18.62 -9.46 9.45
CA ALA A 232 -18.70 -8.14 8.85
C ALA A 232 -19.65 -8.10 7.64
N LEU A 233 -19.62 -9.11 6.76
CA LEU A 233 -20.56 -9.25 5.64
C LEU A 233 -22.02 -9.42 6.12
N SER A 234 -22.23 -10.15 7.22
CA SER A 234 -23.56 -10.30 7.81
C SER A 234 -24.09 -8.97 8.35
N LEU A 235 -23.24 -8.18 9.02
CA LEU A 235 -23.58 -6.83 9.47
C LEU A 235 -23.85 -5.88 8.28
N ALA A 236 -23.03 -5.95 7.23
CA ALA A 236 -23.23 -5.17 6.00
C ALA A 236 -24.64 -5.41 5.42
N LYS A 237 -25.06 -6.68 5.35
CA LYS A 237 -26.40 -7.06 4.86
C LYS A 237 -27.50 -6.48 5.74
N GLN A 238 -27.35 -6.57 7.06
CA GLN A 238 -28.31 -6.02 8.02
C GLN A 238 -28.43 -4.49 7.91
N ARG A 239 -27.34 -3.80 7.60
CA ARG A 239 -27.29 -2.35 7.38
C ARG A 239 -27.76 -1.91 5.99
N GLY A 240 -28.18 -2.84 5.14
CA GLY A 240 -28.72 -2.55 3.81
C GLY A 240 -27.66 -2.24 2.74
N ILE A 241 -26.39 -2.56 3.01
CA ILE A 241 -25.33 -2.50 1.99
C ILE A 241 -25.67 -3.48 0.86
N LYS A 242 -25.45 -3.06 -0.39
CA LYS A 242 -25.69 -3.87 -1.58
C LYS A 242 -24.42 -4.49 -2.14
N ARG A 243 -23.31 -3.75 -2.07
CA ARG A 243 -22.01 -4.16 -2.61
C ARG A 243 -20.90 -3.92 -1.61
N VAL A 244 -20.07 -4.94 -1.42
CA VAL A 244 -18.86 -4.85 -0.60
C VAL A 244 -17.65 -5.01 -1.51
N GLY A 245 -16.67 -4.14 -1.37
CA GLY A 245 -15.37 -4.21 -2.03
C GLY A 245 -14.29 -4.74 -1.10
N TRP A 246 -13.26 -5.33 -1.70
CA TRP A 246 -12.06 -5.79 -1.00
C TRP A 246 -10.87 -5.59 -1.93
N GLN A 247 -9.81 -4.98 -1.42
CA GLN A 247 -8.63 -4.65 -2.22
C GLN A 247 -7.41 -5.33 -1.64
N CYS A 248 -6.52 -5.83 -2.50
CA CYS A 248 -5.22 -6.34 -2.05
C CYS A 248 -4.15 -6.18 -3.12
N TRP A 249 -2.89 -6.30 -2.69
CA TRP A 249 -1.77 -6.50 -3.60
C TRP A 249 -1.92 -7.83 -4.33
N SER A 250 -1.53 -7.86 -5.60
CA SER A 250 -1.63 -9.04 -6.46
C SER A 250 -0.71 -10.19 -6.01
N ASN A 251 0.33 -9.89 -5.23
CA ASN A 251 1.21 -10.89 -4.61
C ASN A 251 0.72 -11.35 -3.22
N ASN A 252 -0.38 -10.81 -2.70
CA ASN A 252 -0.94 -11.19 -1.41
C ASN A 252 -1.92 -12.36 -1.54
N ASP A 253 -1.39 -13.57 -1.71
CA ASP A 253 -2.18 -14.81 -1.85
C ASP A 253 -3.04 -15.12 -0.61
N GLY A 254 -2.64 -14.63 0.57
CA GLY A 254 -3.41 -14.78 1.81
C GLY A 254 -4.72 -14.00 1.76
N SER A 255 -4.65 -12.72 1.37
CA SER A 255 -5.81 -11.84 1.24
C SER A 255 -6.74 -12.31 0.13
N GLN A 256 -6.20 -12.66 -1.05
CA GLN A 256 -6.99 -13.20 -2.17
C GLN A 256 -7.79 -14.44 -1.78
N ARG A 257 -7.13 -15.44 -1.15
CA ARG A 257 -7.81 -16.67 -0.71
C ARG A 257 -8.85 -16.41 0.37
N THR A 258 -8.60 -15.45 1.26
CA THR A 258 -9.56 -15.06 2.29
C THR A 258 -10.82 -14.48 1.68
N ALA A 259 -10.69 -13.50 0.77
CA ALA A 259 -11.83 -12.90 0.06
C ALA A 259 -12.66 -13.95 -0.70
N LEU A 260 -12.00 -14.80 -1.49
CA LEU A 260 -12.68 -15.88 -2.24
C LEU A 260 -13.40 -16.87 -1.31
N SER A 261 -12.82 -17.19 -0.16
CA SER A 261 -13.39 -18.17 0.78
C SER A 261 -14.69 -17.72 1.48
N VAL A 262 -15.00 -16.41 1.41
CA VAL A 262 -16.22 -15.81 1.94
C VAL A 262 -17.15 -15.31 0.85
N GLY A 263 -16.92 -15.72 -0.41
CA GLY A 263 -17.85 -15.49 -1.52
C GLY A 263 -17.63 -14.20 -2.31
N PHE A 264 -16.51 -13.50 -2.11
CA PHE A 264 -16.13 -12.45 -3.05
C PHE A 264 -15.72 -13.04 -4.41
N GLU A 265 -15.93 -12.27 -5.46
CA GLU A 265 -15.51 -12.57 -6.83
C GLU A 265 -14.49 -11.53 -7.30
N LEU A 266 -13.54 -11.94 -8.15
CA LEU A 266 -12.58 -11.01 -8.75
C LEU A 266 -13.34 -10.02 -9.65
N LEU A 267 -13.21 -8.73 -9.35
CA LEU A 267 -13.81 -7.65 -10.13
C LEU A 267 -12.81 -7.05 -11.13
N ALA A 268 -11.57 -6.82 -10.69
CA ALA A 268 -10.52 -6.24 -11.52
C ALA A 268 -9.13 -6.62 -11.02
N GLU A 269 -8.18 -6.72 -11.95
CA GLU A 269 -6.74 -6.79 -11.70
C GLU A 269 -6.08 -5.78 -12.62
N PHE A 270 -5.21 -4.93 -12.07
CA PHE A 270 -4.61 -3.82 -12.81
C PHE A 270 -3.22 -3.47 -12.28
N PRO A 271 -2.34 -2.98 -13.17
CA PRO A 271 -1.05 -2.46 -12.76
C PRO A 271 -1.22 -1.16 -11.97
N VAL A 272 -0.27 -0.92 -11.07
CA VAL A 272 -0.11 0.34 -10.34
C VAL A 272 1.36 0.73 -10.34
N LEU A 273 1.61 2.00 -10.09
CA LEU A 273 2.92 2.47 -9.67
C LEU A 273 2.92 2.69 -8.16
N PHE A 274 4.01 2.44 -7.49
CA PHE A 274 4.15 2.68 -6.05
C PHE A 274 5.56 3.12 -5.70
N GLY A 275 5.74 3.71 -4.53
CA GLY A 275 7.04 4.12 -4.03
C GLY A 275 6.93 4.65 -2.62
N TRP A 276 8.08 4.87 -1.97
CA TRP A 276 8.09 5.49 -0.64
C TRP A 276 8.17 7.01 -0.76
N ASN A 277 7.50 7.72 0.16
CA ASN A 277 7.35 9.17 0.11
C ASN A 277 8.68 9.90 0.37
N LEU A 278 9.59 9.31 1.15
CA LEU A 278 10.94 9.82 1.36
C LEU A 278 11.91 9.29 0.28
N PRO A 279 12.59 10.16 -0.50
CA PRO A 279 13.40 9.72 -1.64
C PRO A 279 14.51 8.73 -1.32
N LEU A 280 15.23 8.91 -0.21
CA LEU A 280 16.32 7.98 0.17
C LEU A 280 15.77 6.62 0.60
N ASN A 281 14.63 6.58 1.29
CA ASN A 281 13.94 5.32 1.55
C ASN A 281 13.46 4.68 0.26
N ASN A 282 12.90 5.46 -0.67
CA ASN A 282 12.41 4.94 -1.95
C ASN A 282 13.54 4.26 -2.74
N PHE A 283 14.76 4.79 -2.69
CA PHE A 283 15.93 4.14 -3.29
C PHE A 283 16.28 2.80 -2.65
N LEU A 284 16.22 2.66 -1.32
CA LEU A 284 16.45 1.38 -0.64
C LEU A 284 15.39 0.34 -1.04
N VAL A 285 14.12 0.74 -1.13
CA VAL A 285 13.03 -0.15 -1.57
C VAL A 285 13.13 -0.49 -3.05
N ASN A 286 13.54 0.45 -3.91
CA ASN A 286 13.87 0.16 -5.31
C ASN A 286 14.98 -0.92 -5.38
N GLY A 287 16.01 -0.82 -4.53
CA GLY A 287 17.04 -1.85 -4.38
C GLY A 287 16.44 -3.22 -4.07
N ASN A 288 15.57 -3.30 -3.06
CA ASN A 288 14.86 -4.53 -2.69
C ASN A 288 13.98 -5.08 -3.85
N HIS A 289 13.25 -4.20 -4.53
CA HIS A 289 12.29 -4.55 -5.56
C HIS A 289 12.97 -5.13 -6.81
N TYR A 290 13.96 -4.42 -7.37
CA TYR A 290 14.66 -4.91 -8.57
C TYR A 290 15.62 -6.06 -8.28
N MET A 291 16.09 -6.22 -7.03
CA MET A 291 16.83 -7.41 -6.62
C MET A 291 15.96 -8.68 -6.72
N ARG A 292 14.69 -8.59 -6.32
CA ARG A 292 13.77 -9.74 -6.29
C ARG A 292 13.02 -9.93 -7.61
N GLY A 293 12.72 -8.84 -8.30
CA GLY A 293 11.75 -8.81 -9.39
C GLY A 293 10.32 -8.99 -8.88
N ASP A 294 9.36 -8.77 -9.77
CA ASP A 294 7.94 -9.05 -9.59
C ASP A 294 7.39 -9.53 -10.95
N LEU A 295 7.63 -10.80 -11.26
CA LEU A 295 7.25 -11.38 -12.55
C LEU A 295 5.74 -11.33 -12.81
N LYS A 296 4.91 -11.35 -11.76
CA LYS A 296 3.44 -11.21 -11.91
C LYS A 296 3.07 -9.85 -12.48
N SER A 297 3.87 -8.83 -12.16
CA SER A 297 3.70 -7.45 -12.62
C SER A 297 4.63 -7.09 -13.80
N GLY A 298 5.29 -8.09 -14.42
CA GLY A 298 6.17 -7.89 -15.56
C GLY A 298 7.54 -7.27 -15.20
N VAL A 299 7.98 -7.36 -13.94
CA VAL A 299 9.27 -6.84 -13.49
C VAL A 299 10.28 -7.98 -13.36
N GLU A 300 11.27 -8.00 -14.24
CA GLU A 300 12.40 -8.92 -14.13
C GLU A 300 13.38 -8.49 -13.04
N LYS A 301 14.23 -9.43 -12.58
CA LYS A 301 15.36 -9.09 -11.72
C LYS A 301 16.33 -8.22 -12.51
N ASP A 302 16.69 -7.06 -11.96
CA ASP A 302 17.68 -6.15 -12.52
C ASP A 302 18.70 -5.79 -11.44
N TYR A 303 19.77 -6.58 -11.36
CA TYR A 303 20.80 -6.40 -10.35
C TYR A 303 21.59 -5.11 -10.52
N ALA A 304 21.73 -4.60 -11.76
CA ALA A 304 22.42 -3.34 -12.00
C ALA A 304 21.58 -2.19 -11.44
N ARG A 305 20.29 -2.13 -11.78
CA ARG A 305 19.38 -1.12 -11.24
C ARG A 305 19.29 -1.22 -9.73
N ALA A 306 19.14 -2.42 -9.18
CA ALA A 306 19.09 -2.64 -7.74
C ALA A 306 20.35 -2.14 -7.01
N ALA A 307 21.55 -2.50 -7.51
CA ALA A 307 22.83 -2.07 -6.94
C ALA A 307 22.93 -0.54 -6.90
N TRP A 308 22.62 0.11 -8.02
CA TRP A 308 22.70 1.56 -8.13
C TRP A 308 21.62 2.27 -7.33
N SER A 309 20.43 1.68 -7.17
CA SER A 309 19.41 2.20 -6.25
C SER A 309 19.90 2.19 -4.81
N TYR A 310 20.46 1.08 -4.30
CA TYR A 310 21.05 1.07 -2.96
C TYR A 310 22.14 2.14 -2.80
N ALA A 311 23.01 2.29 -3.80
CA ALA A 311 24.09 3.26 -3.75
C ALA A 311 23.60 4.71 -3.57
N GLN A 312 22.46 5.09 -4.16
CA GLN A 312 21.89 6.45 -4.02
C GLN A 312 21.59 6.84 -2.56
N ALA A 313 21.30 5.87 -1.70
CA ALA A 313 21.03 6.06 -0.28
C ALA A 313 22.24 5.72 0.60
N LEU A 314 22.83 4.53 0.42
CA LEU A 314 23.93 4.05 1.27
C LEU A 314 25.22 4.88 1.12
N ASP A 315 25.49 5.48 -0.05
CA ASP A 315 26.65 6.36 -0.22
C ASP A 315 26.50 7.67 0.58
N LYS A 316 25.27 8.02 0.97
CA LYS A 316 24.95 9.18 1.84
C LYS A 316 24.81 8.79 3.31
N GLY A 317 25.03 7.53 3.66
CA GLY A 317 24.85 7.01 5.01
C GLY A 317 23.39 6.88 5.43
N TRP A 318 22.48 6.69 4.47
CA TRP A 318 21.06 6.44 4.75
C TRP A 318 20.75 4.95 4.63
N ASP A 319 20.55 4.28 5.75
CA ASP A 319 20.60 2.82 5.88
C ASP A 319 19.62 2.24 6.90
N TRP A 320 18.44 2.85 7.07
CA TRP A 320 17.37 2.39 7.99
C TRP A 320 17.91 2.04 9.39
N ASP A 321 18.49 3.03 10.05
CA ASP A 321 19.07 2.88 11.39
C ASP A 321 20.18 1.82 11.47
N GLY A 322 20.98 1.72 10.40
CA GLY A 322 22.17 0.88 10.35
C GLY A 322 21.93 -0.59 10.01
N ASP A 323 20.88 -0.91 9.26
CA ASP A 323 20.60 -2.29 8.84
C ASP A 323 21.72 -2.86 7.94
N ALA A 324 22.48 -3.79 8.52
CA ALA A 324 23.58 -4.48 7.85
C ALA A 324 23.16 -5.23 6.58
N ALA A 325 21.90 -5.67 6.49
CA ALA A 325 21.39 -6.41 5.34
C ALA A 325 21.37 -5.56 4.06
N LEU A 326 21.14 -4.24 4.17
CA LEU A 326 21.16 -3.33 3.02
C LEU A 326 22.55 -3.30 2.37
N TYR A 327 23.59 -3.21 3.20
CA TYR A 327 24.98 -3.24 2.76
C TYR A 327 25.37 -4.60 2.18
N TRP A 328 24.90 -5.70 2.77
CA TRP A 328 25.08 -7.04 2.22
C TRP A 328 24.44 -7.19 0.83
N ASN A 329 23.20 -6.73 0.67
CA ASN A 329 22.50 -6.77 -0.61
C ASN A 329 23.26 -5.97 -1.66
N ALA A 330 23.63 -4.72 -1.35
CA ALA A 330 24.43 -3.89 -2.25
C ALA A 330 25.75 -4.57 -2.64
N ALA A 331 26.45 -5.18 -1.67
CA ALA A 331 27.70 -5.89 -1.93
C ALA A 331 27.51 -7.06 -2.92
N CYS A 332 26.48 -7.88 -2.72
CA CYS A 332 26.17 -8.99 -3.63
C CYS A 332 25.84 -8.49 -5.03
N LEU A 333 25.01 -7.46 -5.13
CA LEU A 333 24.56 -6.93 -6.42
C LEU A 333 25.70 -6.29 -7.21
N PHE A 334 26.56 -5.51 -6.56
CA PHE A 334 27.77 -4.98 -7.22
C PHE A 334 28.73 -6.10 -7.65
N TYR A 335 28.84 -7.19 -6.87
CA TYR A 335 29.62 -8.36 -7.28
C TYR A 335 29.06 -9.00 -8.56
N LEU A 336 27.74 -9.21 -8.62
CA LEU A 336 27.06 -9.86 -9.76
C LEU A 336 27.18 -9.08 -11.07
N ILE A 337 27.29 -7.75 -10.99
CA ILE A 337 27.47 -6.90 -12.17
C ILE A 337 28.96 -6.63 -12.50
N GLY A 338 29.89 -7.23 -11.76
CA GLY A 338 31.34 -7.14 -12.02
C GLY A 338 32.05 -5.93 -11.40
N GLU A 339 31.39 -5.17 -10.53
CA GLU A 339 31.92 -3.99 -9.85
C GLU A 339 32.58 -4.38 -8.51
N GLU A 340 33.70 -5.12 -8.60
CA GLU A 340 34.33 -5.76 -7.45
C GLU A 340 34.74 -4.80 -6.33
N ASP A 341 35.24 -3.60 -6.66
CA ASP A 341 35.74 -2.66 -5.65
C ASP A 341 34.59 -2.10 -4.80
N ARG A 342 33.45 -1.78 -5.44
CA ARG A 342 32.23 -1.39 -4.73
C ARG A 342 31.67 -2.54 -3.90
N ALA A 343 31.68 -3.76 -4.45
CA ALA A 343 31.24 -4.95 -3.73
C ALA A 343 32.04 -5.15 -2.42
N LYS A 344 33.37 -5.03 -2.49
CA LYS A 344 34.27 -5.10 -1.33
C LYS A 344 33.99 -3.99 -0.32
N GLN A 345 33.78 -2.77 -0.79
CA GLN A 345 33.47 -1.62 0.06
C GLN A 345 32.18 -1.82 0.85
N TYR A 346 31.09 -2.22 0.19
CA TYR A 346 29.82 -2.46 0.87
C TYR A 346 29.87 -3.68 1.78
N TYR A 347 30.57 -4.74 1.40
CA TYR A 347 30.74 -5.90 2.28
C TYR A 347 31.47 -5.53 3.57
N LYS A 348 32.51 -4.70 3.48
CA LYS A 348 33.18 -4.15 4.66
C LYS A 348 32.21 -3.36 5.55
N ARG A 349 31.39 -2.48 4.96
CA ARG A 349 30.36 -1.74 5.71
C ARG A 349 29.33 -2.67 6.35
N ALA A 350 28.90 -3.72 5.65
CA ALA A 350 27.98 -4.71 6.21
C ALA A 350 28.55 -5.29 7.52
N ILE A 351 29.83 -5.69 7.52
CA ILE A 351 30.51 -6.21 8.73
C ILE A 351 30.60 -5.15 9.84
N GLU A 352 30.92 -3.90 9.49
CA GLU A 352 30.95 -2.78 10.45
C GLU A 352 29.59 -2.55 11.12
N HIS A 353 28.50 -2.80 10.40
CA HIS A 353 27.12 -2.73 10.89
C HIS A 353 26.60 -4.04 11.53
N GLY A 354 27.48 -5.03 11.74
CA GLY A 354 27.12 -6.27 12.45
C GLY A 354 26.61 -7.41 11.57
N TRP A 355 26.87 -7.38 10.26
CA TRP A 355 26.57 -8.51 9.37
C TRP A 355 27.28 -9.78 9.84
N VAL A 356 26.50 -10.85 10.08
CA VAL A 356 27.02 -12.16 10.51
C VAL A 356 27.01 -13.15 9.35
N SER A 357 25.83 -13.51 8.84
CA SER A 357 25.64 -14.42 7.71
C SER A 357 24.20 -14.42 7.26
N ILE A 358 23.95 -14.88 6.03
CA ILE A 358 22.60 -15.10 5.49
C ILE A 358 21.74 -16.07 6.31
N HIS A 359 22.35 -16.93 7.14
CA HIS A 359 21.63 -17.93 7.94
C HIS A 359 21.18 -17.39 9.29
N HIS A 360 21.65 -16.19 9.67
CA HIS A 360 21.18 -15.52 10.87
C HIS A 360 19.74 -15.02 10.65
N PRO A 361 18.90 -14.93 11.69
CA PRO A 361 17.65 -14.19 11.59
C PRO A 361 17.92 -12.73 11.24
N HIS A 362 17.11 -12.17 10.33
CA HIS A 362 17.17 -10.76 9.97
C HIS A 362 15.81 -10.13 10.24
N TYR A 363 15.80 -8.82 10.48
CA TYR A 363 14.58 -8.06 10.77
C TYR A 363 13.54 -8.17 9.65
N HIS A 364 13.99 -8.28 8.40
CA HIS A 364 13.13 -8.43 7.24
C HIS A 364 13.58 -9.57 6.31
N ASP A 365 12.66 -10.04 5.48
CA ASP A 365 12.97 -11.10 4.50
C ASP A 365 13.82 -10.62 3.32
N TYR A 366 13.92 -9.31 3.07
CA TYR A 366 14.60 -8.68 1.91
C TYR A 366 16.12 -8.76 1.98
N VAL A 367 16.66 -9.98 2.12
CA VAL A 367 18.10 -10.28 2.12
C VAL A 367 18.42 -11.06 0.84
N TYR A 368 19.53 -10.73 0.18
CA TYR A 368 20.03 -11.51 -0.96
C TYR A 368 20.46 -12.91 -0.48
N ARG A 369 19.73 -13.93 -0.93
CA ARG A 369 19.88 -15.34 -0.51
C ARG A 369 19.86 -16.32 -1.69
N GLU A 370 20.24 -15.86 -2.88
CA GLU A 370 20.31 -16.73 -4.06
C GLU A 370 21.38 -17.83 -3.87
N PRO A 371 21.39 -18.90 -4.70
CA PRO A 371 22.29 -20.04 -4.53
C PRO A 371 23.79 -19.71 -4.50
N ASP A 372 24.19 -18.57 -5.05
CA ASP A 372 25.57 -18.09 -5.09
C ASP A 372 25.98 -17.26 -3.87
N SER A 373 25.04 -16.92 -2.98
CA SER A 373 25.25 -16.00 -1.85
C SER A 373 26.41 -16.43 -0.92
N GLU A 374 26.54 -17.72 -0.61
CA GLU A 374 27.66 -18.25 0.20
C GLU A 374 29.02 -18.20 -0.52
N GLN A 375 29.02 -18.35 -1.85
CA GLN A 375 30.23 -18.23 -2.64
C GLN A 375 30.69 -16.77 -2.67
N ILE A 376 29.76 -15.84 -2.90
CA ILE A 376 30.01 -14.40 -2.87
C ILE A 376 30.59 -14.00 -1.50
N ALA A 377 29.96 -14.42 -0.40
CA ALA A 377 30.44 -14.13 0.96
C ALA A 377 31.90 -14.58 1.16
N ARG A 378 32.26 -15.78 0.70
CA ARG A 378 33.62 -16.33 0.80
C ARG A 378 34.62 -15.52 -0.01
N ILE A 379 34.27 -15.13 -1.23
CA ILE A 379 35.14 -14.33 -2.11
C ILE A 379 35.37 -12.94 -1.52
N LEU A 380 34.30 -12.26 -1.09
CA LEU A 380 34.40 -10.93 -0.49
C LEU A 380 35.19 -10.96 0.83
N ALA A 381 34.94 -11.95 1.70
CA ALA A 381 35.71 -12.12 2.93
C ALA A 381 37.20 -12.41 2.70
N ALA A 382 37.55 -13.16 1.65
CA ALA A 382 38.95 -13.40 1.29
C ALA A 382 39.64 -12.14 0.77
N SER A 383 38.90 -11.26 0.07
CA SER A 383 39.44 -10.01 -0.48
C SER A 383 39.67 -8.89 0.54
N LEU A 384 39.15 -9.04 1.76
CA LEU A 384 39.38 -8.10 2.88
C LEU A 384 40.60 -8.48 3.75
N LYS A 385 41.22 -9.63 3.50
CA LYS A 385 42.47 -10.07 4.15
C LYS A 385 43.67 -9.58 3.35
#